data_AF-S0JEN7-F1
#
_entry.id   AF-S0JEN7-F1
#
_cell.length_a   1.000
_cell.length_b   1.000
_cell.length_c   1.000
_cell.angle_alpha   90.00
_cell.angle_beta   90.00
_cell.angle_gamma   90.00
#
_symmetry.space_group_name_H-M   'P 1'
#
loop_
_entity.id
_entity.type
_entity.pdbx_description
1 polymer ?
#
loop_
_entity_poly.entity_id
_entity_poly.type
_entity_poly.pdbx_seq_one_letter_code
_entity_poly.pdbx_strand_id
1 'polypeptide(L)'
;MEDAFLDVRVQRTMRKITHALVELLKEKSLAEISVKEIIIKARISRGTFYLHYKDKNDLIQKLKDNYLHHFFPKIHAAFDGQRVDFFLEALNFLKD
;
A
#
# COMPACT_ATOMS: atom_id res chain seq x y z
N MET A 1 -13.34 22.90 8.43
CA MET A 1 -12.04 22.79 9.12
C MET A 1 -11.87 21.41 9.79
N GLU A 2 -12.94 20.79 10.30
CA GLU A 2 -12.92 19.40 10.81
C GLU A 2 -12.54 18.34 9.74
N ASP A 3 -13.02 18.47 8.50
CA ASP A 3 -12.76 17.48 7.43
C ASP A 3 -11.27 17.33 7.09
N ALA A 4 -10.52 18.43 7.04
CA ALA A 4 -9.09 18.40 6.75
C ALA A 4 -8.29 17.68 7.85
N PHE A 5 -8.74 17.77 9.10
CA PHE A 5 -8.07 17.13 10.23
C PHE A 5 -8.35 15.63 10.30
N LEU A 6 -9.57 15.22 9.94
CA LEU A 6 -9.93 13.82 9.76
C LEU A 6 -9.11 13.18 8.64
N ASP A 7 -8.97 13.85 7.48
CA ASP A 7 -8.18 13.35 6.36
C ASP A 7 -6.72 13.09 6.75
N VAL A 8 -6.07 14.02 7.47
CA VAL A 8 -4.69 13.83 7.95
C VAL A 8 -4.57 12.61 8.88
N ARG A 9 -5.56 12.34 9.74
CA ARG A 9 -5.56 11.16 10.63
C ARG A 9 -5.75 9.86 9.85
N VAL A 10 -6.61 9.88 8.83
CA VAL A 10 -6.82 8.75 7.90
C VAL A 10 -5.51 8.44 7.18
N GLN A 11 -4.87 9.44 6.57
CA GLN A 11 -3.60 9.31 5.86
C GLN A 11 -2.48 8.75 6.76
N ARG A 12 -2.37 9.24 8.00
CA ARG A 12 -1.38 8.73 8.97
C ARG A 12 -1.63 7.26 9.30
N THR A 13 -2.89 6.87 9.48
CA THR A 13 -3.25 5.48 9.78
C THR A 13 -2.95 4.56 8.60
N MET A 14 -3.35 4.95 7.38
CA MET A 14 -3.04 4.18 6.17
C MET A 14 -1.52 4.00 5.99
N ARG A 15 -0.72 5.05 6.19
CA ARG A 15 0.76 4.95 6.14
C ARG A 15 1.34 3.96 7.14
N LYS A 16 0.84 3.95 8.39
CA LYS A 16 1.27 2.97 9.41
C LYS A 16 0.97 1.53 8.97
N ILE A 17 -0.23 1.31 8.42
CA ILE A 17 -0.65 -0.01 7.92
C ILE A 17 0.23 -0.44 6.74
N THR A 18 0.47 0.45 5.77
CA THR A 18 1.35 0.17 4.62
C THR A 18 2.76 -0.17 5.07
N HIS A 19 3.34 0.62 5.97
CA HIS A 19 4.68 0.37 6.49
C HIS A 19 4.76 -0.97 7.22
N ALA A 20 3.77 -1.30 8.05
CA ALA A 20 3.71 -2.59 8.73
C ALA A 20 3.67 -3.77 7.74
N LEU A 21 2.87 -3.67 6.67
CA LEU A 21 2.82 -4.68 5.62
C LEU A 21 4.17 -4.84 4.92
N VAL A 22 4.82 -3.75 4.55
CA VAL A 22 6.14 -3.77 3.89
C VAL A 22 7.20 -4.42 4.77
N GLU A 23 7.21 -4.11 6.06
CA GLU A 23 8.15 -4.73 6.99
C GLU A 23 7.90 -6.25 7.12
N LEU A 24 6.63 -6.68 7.18
CA LEU A 24 6.30 -8.11 7.21
C LEU A 24 6.68 -8.81 5.89
N LEU A 25 6.59 -8.13 4.75
CA LEU A 25 6.99 -8.66 3.44
C LEU A 25 8.50 -8.87 3.29
N LYS A 26 9.31 -8.21 4.12
CA LYS A 26 10.76 -8.50 4.19
C LYS A 26 11.05 -9.82 4.91
N GLU A 27 10.11 -10.29 5.72
CA GLU A 27 10.28 -11.45 6.60
C GLU A 27 9.59 -12.71 6.05
N LYS A 28 8.45 -12.56 5.35
CA LYS A 28 7.64 -13.70 4.87
C LYS A 28 6.82 -13.36 3.63
N SER A 29 6.29 -14.37 2.95
CA SER A 29 5.48 -14.16 1.75
C SER A 29 4.15 -13.50 2.05
N LEU A 30 3.56 -12.82 1.06
CA LEU A 30 2.27 -12.15 1.23
C LEU A 30 1.14 -13.10 1.66
N ALA A 31 1.19 -14.35 1.21
CA ALA A 31 0.19 -15.36 1.55
C ALA A 31 0.16 -15.65 3.06
N GLU A 32 1.34 -15.71 3.69
CA GLU A 32 1.53 -16.04 5.10
C GLU A 32 1.17 -14.89 6.05
N ILE A 33 1.16 -13.64 5.56
CA ILE A 33 0.85 -12.46 6.39
C ILE A 33 -0.64 -12.43 6.74
N SER A 34 -0.98 -12.32 8.02
CA SER A 34 -2.36 -12.13 8.50
C SER A 34 -2.68 -10.66 8.82
N VAL A 35 -3.98 -10.31 8.81
CA VAL A 35 -4.44 -8.98 9.30
C VAL A 35 -4.02 -8.75 10.75
N LYS A 36 -4.01 -9.81 11.58
CA LYS A 36 -3.60 -9.74 12.99
C LYS A 36 -2.16 -9.24 13.13
N GLU A 37 -1.24 -9.77 12.33
CA GLU A 37 0.16 -9.35 12.36
C GLU A 37 0.34 -7.91 11.88
N ILE A 38 -0.41 -7.52 10.84
CA ILE A 38 -0.39 -6.14 10.33
C ILE A 38 -0.84 -5.17 11.43
N ILE A 39 -1.96 -5.42 12.11
CA ILE A 39 -2.46 -4.50 13.15
C ILE A 39 -1.54 -4.43 14.36
N ILE A 40 -0.91 -5.55 14.75
CA ILE A 40 0.08 -5.59 15.84
C ILE A 40 1.29 -4.74 15.47
N LYS A 41 1.86 -4.96 14.27
CA LYS A 41 3.07 -4.24 13.83
C LYS A 41 2.80 -2.76 13.57
N ALA A 42 1.61 -2.41 13.07
CA ALA A 42 1.18 -1.02 12.87
C ALA A 42 0.78 -0.31 14.17
N ARG A 43 0.62 -1.04 15.29
CA ARG A 43 0.15 -0.54 16.58
C ARG A 43 -1.22 0.17 16.47
N ILE A 44 -2.20 -0.52 15.88
CA ILE A 44 -3.57 -0.03 15.74
C ILE A 44 -4.58 -1.07 16.21
N SER A 45 -5.81 -0.62 16.49
CA SER A 45 -6.91 -1.54 16.80
C SER A 45 -7.41 -2.25 15.54
N ARG A 46 -8.06 -3.42 15.73
CA ARG A 46 -8.73 -4.14 14.65
C ARG A 46 -9.86 -3.31 14.02
N GLY A 47 -10.63 -2.56 14.81
CA GLY A 47 -11.67 -1.65 14.31
C GLY A 47 -11.09 -0.52 13.44
N THR A 48 -9.93 0.02 13.82
CA THR A 48 -9.20 1.02 13.03
C THR A 48 -8.78 0.46 11.67
N PHE A 49 -8.34 -0.79 11.59
CA PHE A 49 -8.04 -1.43 10.31
C PHE A 49 -9.29 -1.55 9.44
N TYR A 50 -10.38 -2.07 9.99
CA TYR A 50 -11.60 -2.30 9.23
C TYR A 50 -12.37 -1.04 8.84
N LEU A 51 -12.08 0.10 9.48
CA LEU A 51 -12.57 1.41 9.02
C LEU A 51 -12.01 1.76 7.63
N HIS A 52 -10.83 1.26 7.29
CA HIS A 52 -10.14 1.58 6.04
C HIS A 52 -10.17 0.45 5.02
N TYR A 53 -10.15 -0.81 5.48
CA TYR A 53 -9.97 -1.98 4.63
C TYR A 53 -10.90 -3.12 5.02
N LYS A 54 -11.54 -3.77 4.05
CA LYS A 54 -12.40 -4.94 4.34
C LYS A 54 -11.61 -6.15 4.82
N ASP A 55 -10.44 -6.37 4.25
CA ASP A 55 -9.50 -7.44 4.58
C ASP A 55 -8.09 -7.12 4.04
N LYS A 56 -7.18 -8.12 4.09
CA LYS A 56 -5.82 -8.00 3.55
C LYS A 56 -5.81 -7.75 2.04
N ASN A 57 -6.72 -8.37 1.29
CA ASN A 57 -6.77 -8.24 -0.17
C ASN A 57 -7.27 -6.86 -0.59
N ASP A 58 -8.27 -6.32 0.10
CA ASP A 58 -8.73 -4.94 -0.09
C ASP A 58 -7.61 -3.92 0.21
N LEU A 59 -6.82 -4.15 1.27
CA LEU A 59 -5.61 -3.35 1.53
C LEU A 59 -4.64 -3.39 0.34
N ILE A 60 -4.31 -4.59 -0.15
CA ILE A 60 -3.38 -4.74 -1.29
C ILE A 60 -3.92 -4.05 -2.54
N GLN A 61 -5.21 -4.21 -2.84
CA GLN A 61 -5.82 -3.61 -4.02
C GLN A 61 -5.78 -2.09 -3.95
N LYS A 62 -6.20 -1.51 -2.82
CA LYS A 62 -6.14 -0.05 -2.64
C LYS A 62 -4.72 0.50 -2.69
N LEU A 63 -3.72 -0.27 -2.22
CA LEU A 63 -2.32 0.12 -2.39
C LEU A 63 -1.93 0.13 -3.86
N LYS A 64 -2.23 -0.93 -4.62
CA LYS A 64 -1.99 -0.98 -6.07
C LYS A 64 -2.62 0.20 -6.78
N ASP A 65 -3.90 0.46 -6.54
CA ASP A 65 -4.63 1.57 -7.16
C ASP A 65 -4.00 2.91 -6.81
N ASN A 66 -3.62 3.12 -5.55
CA ASN A 66 -2.95 4.35 -5.12
C ASN A 66 -1.59 4.55 -5.83
N TYR A 67 -0.80 3.48 -5.94
CA TYR A 67 0.46 3.53 -6.68
C TYR A 67 0.24 3.82 -8.16
N LEU A 68 -0.70 3.15 -8.81
CA LEU A 68 -0.98 3.32 -10.24
C LEU A 68 -1.55 4.71 -10.56
N HIS A 69 -2.43 5.26 -9.71
CA HIS A 69 -3.13 6.51 -10.04
C HIS A 69 -2.39 7.76 -9.57
N HIS A 70 -1.69 7.71 -8.42
CA HIS A 70 -1.13 8.92 -7.81
C HIS A 70 0.40 8.98 -7.87
N PHE A 71 1.07 7.82 -7.82
CA PHE A 71 2.53 7.76 -7.75
C PHE A 71 3.16 7.47 -9.11
N PHE A 72 2.58 6.55 -9.87
CA PHE A 72 3.11 6.12 -11.16
C PHE A 72 3.24 7.27 -12.16
N PRO A 73 2.25 8.16 -12.35
CA PRO A 73 2.42 9.30 -13.26
C PRO A 73 3.54 10.25 -12.82
N LYS A 74 3.77 10.38 -11.50
CA LYS A 74 4.83 11.23 -10.97
C LYS A 74 6.21 10.61 -11.17
N ILE A 75 6.35 9.30 -10.97
CA ILE A 75 7.58 8.58 -11.32
C ILE A 75 7.80 8.69 -12.83
N HIS A 76 6.78 8.39 -13.64
CA HIS A 76 6.87 8.41 -15.10
C HIS A 76 7.30 9.77 -15.65
N ALA A 77 6.82 10.88 -15.04
CA ALA A 77 7.25 12.23 -15.39
C ALA A 77 8.61 12.64 -14.81
N ALA A 78 8.96 12.15 -13.61
CA ALA A 78 10.22 12.51 -12.94
C ALA A 78 11.44 11.72 -13.46
N PHE A 79 11.18 10.53 -14.02
CA PHE A 79 12.16 9.71 -14.70
C PHE A 79 11.92 9.75 -16.21
N ASP A 80 12.86 9.21 -16.97
CA ASP A 80 12.64 8.97 -18.39
C ASP A 80 11.49 7.95 -18.55
N GLY A 81 10.31 8.42 -18.94
CA GLY A 81 9.08 7.61 -19.01
C GLY A 81 9.27 6.30 -19.78
N GLN A 82 10.11 6.30 -20.84
CA GLN A 82 10.43 5.08 -21.59
C GLN A 82 11.14 4.02 -20.72
N ARG A 83 12.02 4.44 -19.80
CA ARG A 83 12.69 3.50 -18.89
C ARG A 83 11.73 2.91 -17.87
N VAL A 84 10.75 3.69 -17.43
CA VAL A 84 9.71 3.24 -16.50
C VAL A 84 8.79 2.24 -17.19
N ASP A 85 8.36 2.53 -18.42
CA ASP A 85 7.50 1.65 -19.21
C ASP A 85 8.21 0.32 -19.53
N PHE A 86 9.46 0.38 -19.98
CA PHE A 86 10.30 -0.82 -20.19
C PHE A 86 10.43 -1.67 -18.93
N PHE A 87 10.66 -1.04 -17.77
CA PHE A 87 10.78 -1.76 -16.50
C PHE A 87 9.47 -2.44 -16.09
N LEU A 88 8.32 -1.78 -16.31
CA LEU A 88 7.02 -2.39 -16.06
C LEU A 88 6.73 -3.58 -16.97
N GLU A 89 7.07 -3.46 -18.26
CA GLU A 89 6.97 -4.58 -19.21
C GLU A 89 7.83 -5.75 -18.75
N ALA A 90 9.08 -5.49 -18.34
CA ALA A 90 9.97 -6.51 -17.79
C ALA A 90 9.40 -7.17 -16.52
N LEU A 91 8.78 -6.41 -15.61
CA LEU A 91 8.13 -6.97 -14.42
C LEU A 91 6.90 -7.82 -14.75
N ASN A 92 6.14 -7.48 -15.79
CA ASN A 92 5.02 -8.30 -16.24
C ASN A 92 5.52 -9.60 -16.89
N PHE A 93 6.60 -9.53 -17.66
CA PHE A 93 7.23 -10.71 -18.26
C PHE A 93 7.75 -11.70 -17.21
N LEU A 94 8.19 -11.23 -16.04
CA LEU A 94 8.65 -12.06 -14.92
C LEU A 94 7.52 -12.67 -14.07
N LYS A 95 6.25 -12.32 -14.34
CA LYS A 95 5.08 -12.84 -13.61
C LYS A 95 4.42 -14.03 -14.30
N ASP A 96 4.82 -14.34 -15.54
CA ASP A 96 4.48 -15.58 -16.26
C ASP A 96 5.53 -16.67 -15.97
#